data_AF-A0AAW0HN69-F1
#
_entry.id   AF-A0AAW0HN69-F1
#
_cell.length_a   1.000
_cell.length_b   1.000
_cell.length_c   1.000
_cell.angle_alpha   90.00
_cell.angle_beta   90.00
_cell.angle_gamma   90.00
#
_symmetry.space_group_name_H-M   'P 1'
#
loop_
_entity.id
_entity.type
_entity.pdbx_description
1 polymer ?
#
loop_
_entity_poly.entity_id
_entity_poly.type
_entity_poly.pdbx_seq_one_letter_code
_entity_poly.pdbx_strand_id
1 'polypeptide(L)'
;MEMGCPCTLTWLTWLATLKSSCRPQPALNVISGDSHACNNLAMQGFMMLSKVSSCFLKCMGFGAVVSHNLKNIIKKKCGKDATSMDDEGGIAPNILESIERVLRAAESQN
;
A
#
# COMPACT_ATOMS: atom_id res chain seq x y z
N MET A 1 9.53 34.98 6.34
CA MET A 1 8.09 34.67 6.28
C MET A 1 7.68 34.83 4.83
N GLU A 2 7.90 33.78 4.02
CA GLU A 2 7.62 33.84 2.59
C GLU A 2 6.12 33.61 2.36
N MET A 3 5.48 34.61 1.76
CA MET A 3 4.11 34.49 1.25
C MET A 3 4.14 33.67 -0.04
N GLY A 4 3.75 32.39 0.05
CA GLY A 4 3.53 31.54 -1.12
C GLY A 4 2.27 31.95 -1.90
N CYS A 5 2.30 31.77 -3.22
CA CYS A 5 1.20 32.09 -4.14
C CYS A 5 -0.18 31.65 -3.61
N PRO A 6 -1.21 32.53 -3.61
CA PRO A 6 -2.57 32.16 -3.19
C PRO A 6 -3.26 31.16 -4.13
N CYS A 7 -2.60 30.74 -5.22
CA CYS A 7 -3.15 29.89 -6.25
C CYS A 7 -3.06 28.37 -5.97
N THR A 8 -2.15 27.92 -5.09
CA THR A 8 -1.82 26.49 -4.95
C THR A 8 -2.41 25.80 -3.71
N LEU A 9 -3.18 26.51 -2.88
CA LEU A 9 -3.71 26.00 -1.59
C LEU A 9 -5.24 26.09 -1.45
N THR A 10 -5.97 26.07 -2.56
CA THR A 10 -7.40 26.41 -2.58
C THR A 10 -8.36 25.23 -2.48
N TRP A 11 -8.07 24.05 -3.06
CA TRP A 11 -9.10 23.00 -3.16
C TRP A 11 -9.21 22.06 -1.96
N LEU A 12 -8.08 21.53 -1.46
CA LEU A 12 -8.07 20.68 -0.26
C LEU A 12 -8.50 21.45 0.99
N THR A 13 -8.08 22.71 1.10
CA THR A 13 -8.50 23.60 2.19
C THR A 13 -10.00 23.88 2.12
N TRP A 14 -10.55 24.09 0.92
CA TRP A 14 -11.98 24.28 0.70
C TRP A 14 -12.80 23.02 1.07
N LEU A 15 -12.34 21.83 0.67
CA LEU A 15 -12.97 20.57 1.09
C LEU A 15 -12.87 20.36 2.61
N ALA A 16 -11.74 20.73 3.21
CA ALA A 16 -11.52 20.60 4.65
C ALA A 16 -12.37 21.59 5.46
N THR A 17 -12.75 22.75 4.93
CA THR A 17 -13.67 23.67 5.60
C THR A 17 -15.13 23.18 5.60
N LEU A 18 -15.48 22.21 4.75
CA LEU A 18 -16.83 21.63 4.69
C LEU A 18 -17.06 20.48 5.68
N LYS A 19 -16.01 19.93 6.31
CA LYS A 19 -16.09 18.78 7.21
C LYS A 19 -15.08 18.85 8.35
N SER A 20 -15.43 18.31 9.52
CA SER A 20 -14.53 18.15 10.66
C SER A 20 -13.20 17.51 10.26
N SER A 21 -12.09 18.12 10.69
CA SER A 21 -10.71 17.79 10.29
C SER A 21 -10.23 16.43 10.84
N CYS A 22 -10.74 15.33 10.30
CA CYS A 22 -10.21 13.99 10.54
C CYS A 22 -9.15 13.68 9.47
N ARG A 23 -7.94 13.29 9.88
CA ARG A 23 -6.91 12.85 8.94
C ARG A 23 -7.23 11.41 8.50
N PRO A 24 -7.25 11.12 7.19
CA PRO A 24 -7.52 9.77 6.71
C PRO A 24 -6.38 8.83 7.12
N GLN A 25 -6.73 7.58 7.41
CA GLN A 25 -5.75 6.52 7.55
C GLN A 25 -5.42 6.00 6.15
N PRO A 26 -4.14 5.91 5.75
CA PRO A 26 -3.80 5.38 4.44
C PRO A 26 -4.07 3.88 4.42
N ALA A 27 -4.89 3.45 3.45
CA ALA A 27 -4.98 2.08 3.00
C ALA A 27 -4.02 1.94 1.81
N LEU A 28 -2.98 1.13 1.95
CA LEU A 28 -1.93 1.01 0.95
C LEU A 28 -2.12 -0.30 0.19
N ASN A 29 -2.20 -0.25 -1.13
CA ASN A 29 -2.20 -1.47 -1.94
C ASN A 29 -0.82 -2.14 -1.87
N VAL A 30 -0.79 -3.44 -1.59
CA VAL A 30 0.45 -4.20 -1.37
C VAL A 30 0.54 -5.43 -2.28
N ILE A 31 -0.59 -6.09 -2.57
CA ILE A 31 -0.65 -7.23 -3.48
C ILE A 31 -1.81 -7.00 -4.45
N SER A 32 -1.53 -7.19 -5.73
CA SER A 32 -2.51 -7.02 -6.80
C SER A 32 -2.82 -8.35 -7.48
N GLY A 33 -4.05 -8.45 -7.94
CA GLY A 33 -4.61 -9.63 -8.58
C GLY A 33 -5.63 -9.29 -9.66
N ASP A 34 -6.30 -10.31 -10.17
CA ASP A 34 -7.32 -10.22 -11.23
C ASP A 34 -6.78 -9.48 -12.48
N SER A 35 -7.63 -8.78 -13.24
CA SER A 35 -7.26 -8.09 -14.49
C SER A 35 -6.11 -7.09 -14.39
N HIS A 36 -5.72 -6.69 -13.17
CA HIS A 36 -4.64 -5.74 -12.91
C HIS A 36 -3.28 -6.47 -12.76
N ALA A 37 -3.27 -7.80 -12.72
CA ALA A 37 -2.07 -8.63 -12.62
C ALA A 37 -2.17 -9.88 -13.50
N CYS A 38 -1.06 -10.29 -14.14
CA CYS A 38 -1.03 -11.55 -14.90
C CYS A 38 -0.81 -12.75 -13.96
N ASN A 39 -1.72 -12.94 -12.99
CA ASN A 39 -1.69 -14.04 -12.02
C ASN A 39 -3.09 -14.64 -11.81
N ASN A 40 -3.16 -15.79 -11.12
CA ASN A 40 -4.42 -16.52 -10.89
C ASN A 40 -5.20 -16.02 -9.65
N LEU A 41 -4.94 -14.79 -9.18
CA LEU A 41 -5.70 -14.23 -8.06
C LEU A 41 -7.07 -13.76 -8.57
N ALA A 42 -8.15 -14.23 -7.94
CA ALA A 42 -9.50 -13.74 -8.24
C ALA A 42 -9.82 -12.38 -7.60
N MET A 43 -9.02 -11.92 -6.64
CA MET A 43 -9.24 -10.67 -5.91
C MET A 43 -8.36 -9.57 -6.52
N GLN A 44 -8.95 -8.40 -6.79
CA GLN A 44 -8.26 -7.26 -7.43
C GLN A 44 -7.05 -6.75 -6.62
N GLY A 45 -7.17 -6.67 -5.29
CA GLY A 45 -6.05 -6.19 -4.47
C GLY A 45 -6.20 -6.43 -2.97
N PHE A 46 -5.07 -6.48 -2.27
CA PHE A 46 -4.96 -6.57 -0.82
C PHE A 46 -4.29 -5.31 -0.29
N MET A 47 -5.06 -4.60 0.54
CA MET A 47 -4.61 -3.35 1.14
C MET A 47 -4.20 -3.55 2.59
N MET A 48 -3.15 -2.83 3.00
CA MET A 48 -2.69 -2.76 4.38
C MET A 48 -3.20 -1.49 5.06
N LEU A 49 -3.66 -1.64 6.31
CA LEU A 49 -4.08 -0.56 7.18
C LEU A 49 -3.24 -0.57 8.46
N SER A 50 -2.56 0.54 8.76
CA SER A 50 -1.69 0.64 9.94
C SER A 50 -2.48 0.92 11.22
N LYS A 51 -2.71 -0.08 12.07
CA LYS A 51 -3.43 0.09 13.35
C LYS A 51 -2.61 0.84 14.42
N VAL A 52 -1.29 0.96 14.22
CA VAL A 52 -0.31 1.38 15.23
C VAL A 52 0.01 2.88 15.25
N SER A 53 -0.47 3.67 14.29
CA SER A 53 -0.17 5.11 14.28
C SER A 53 -1.35 5.98 13.85
N SER A 54 -1.59 7.05 14.62
CA SER A 54 -2.53 8.13 14.28
C SER A 54 -1.90 9.21 13.38
N CYS A 55 -0.61 9.08 13.05
CA CYS A 55 0.10 10.00 12.18
C CYS A 55 0.21 9.44 10.75
N PHE A 56 -0.36 10.17 9.79
CA PHE A 56 -0.34 9.81 8.37
C PHE A 56 1.07 9.52 7.84
N LEU A 57 2.03 10.40 8.14
CA LEU A 57 3.42 10.26 7.70
C LEU A 57 4.08 8.98 8.24
N LYS A 58 3.81 8.64 9.50
CA LYS A 58 4.31 7.38 10.08
C LYS A 58 3.67 6.17 9.42
N CYS A 59 2.36 6.20 9.15
CA CYS A 59 1.67 5.13 8.45
C CYS A 59 2.25 4.89 7.05
N MET A 60 2.53 5.96 6.29
CA MET A 60 3.18 5.87 4.99
C MET A 60 4.59 5.24 5.09
N GLY A 61 5.39 5.67 6.07
CA GLY A 61 6.72 5.12 6.31
C GLY A 61 6.69 3.62 6.66
N PHE A 62 5.79 3.21 7.56
CA PHE A 62 5.58 1.80 7.87
C PHE A 62 5.13 1.00 6.65
N GLY A 63 4.20 1.54 5.86
CA GLY A 63 3.76 0.93 4.62
C GLY A 63 4.89 0.66 3.65
N ALA A 64 5.77 1.64 3.42
CA ALA A 64 6.93 1.47 2.55
C ALA A 64 7.87 0.35 3.01
N VAL A 65 8.14 0.28 4.31
CA VAL A 65 8.98 -0.79 4.91
C VAL A 65 8.34 -2.16 4.70
N VAL A 66 7.04 -2.28 4.97
CA VAL A 66 6.34 -3.56 4.84
C VAL A 66 6.24 -4.00 3.38
N SER A 67 5.92 -3.10 2.45
CA SER A 67 5.89 -3.43 1.01
C SER A 67 7.26 -3.89 0.49
N HIS A 68 8.36 -3.27 0.95
CA HIS A 68 9.70 -3.68 0.56
C HIS A 68 10.08 -5.06 1.14
N ASN A 69 9.73 -5.31 2.40
CA ASN A 69 9.92 -6.61 3.04
C ASN A 69 9.10 -7.70 2.34
N LEU A 70 7.85 -7.40 1.99
CA LEU A 70 6.99 -8.33 1.28
C LEU A 70 7.57 -8.66 -0.11
N LYS A 71 8.08 -7.67 -0.83
CA LYS A 71 8.79 -7.90 -2.11
C LYS A 71 9.95 -8.87 -1.95
N ASN A 72 10.73 -8.75 -0.87
CA ASN A 72 11.83 -9.66 -0.59
C ASN A 72 11.35 -11.09 -0.24
N ILE A 73 10.26 -11.22 0.51
CA ILE A 73 9.66 -12.53 0.84
C ILE A 73 9.13 -13.21 -0.42
N ILE A 74 8.39 -12.48 -1.25
CA ILE A 74 7.86 -12.96 -2.53
C ILE A 74 9.00 -13.37 -3.46
N LYS A 75 10.05 -12.55 -3.57
CA LYS A 75 11.25 -12.87 -4.37
C LYS A 75 11.92 -14.17 -3.94
N LYS A 76 11.99 -14.42 -2.62
CA LYS A 76 12.57 -15.65 -2.04
C LYS A 76 11.70 -16.87 -2.30
N LYS A 77 10.36 -16.72 -2.21
CA LYS A 77 9.42 -17.84 -2.35
C LYS A 77 9.06 -18.18 -3.80
N CYS A 78 8.85 -17.17 -4.63
CA CYS A 78 8.25 -17.29 -5.97
C CYS A 78 9.25 -16.95 -7.09
N GLY A 79 10.50 -16.61 -6.77
CA GLY A 79 11.52 -16.23 -7.74
C GLY A 79 11.50 -14.74 -8.12
N LYS A 80 12.46 -14.32 -8.93
CA LYS A 80 12.65 -12.90 -9.30
C LYS A 80 11.49 -12.35 -10.14
N ASP A 81 10.88 -13.19 -10.95
CA ASP A 81 9.85 -12.81 -11.92
C ASP A 81 8.50 -12.49 -11.26
N ALA A 82 8.31 -12.91 -9.99
CA ALA A 82 7.11 -12.64 -9.20
C ALA A 82 7.11 -11.27 -8.49
N THR A 83 8.03 -10.36 -8.86
CA THR A 83 8.19 -9.04 -8.22
C THR A 83 7.77 -7.86 -9.11
N SER A 84 7.06 -8.14 -10.19
CA SER A 84 6.38 -7.13 -11.01
C SER A 84 5.42 -6.32 -10.14
N MET A 85 5.34 -5.02 -10.44
CA MET A 85 4.42 -4.08 -9.83
C MET A 85 3.32 -3.75 -10.85
N ASP A 86 2.11 -3.51 -10.36
CA ASP A 86 1.01 -2.97 -11.16
C ASP A 86 1.05 -1.43 -11.22
N ASP A 87 -0.01 -0.84 -11.78
CA ASP A 87 -0.21 0.61 -11.89
C ASP A 87 -0.44 1.31 -10.54
N GLU A 88 -0.91 0.59 -9.53
CA GLU A 88 -1.09 1.08 -8.16
C GLU A 88 0.13 0.85 -7.25
N GLY A 89 1.17 0.17 -7.75
CA GLY A 89 2.40 -0.14 -7.02
C GLY A 89 2.33 -1.39 -6.12
N GLY A 90 1.23 -2.14 -6.19
CA GLY A 90 1.07 -3.45 -5.58
C GLY A 90 1.87 -4.52 -6.32
N ILE A 91 2.34 -5.53 -5.58
CA ILE A 91 3.13 -6.62 -6.15
C ILE A 91 2.16 -7.65 -6.75
N ALA A 92 2.48 -8.15 -7.94
CA ALA A 92 1.68 -9.12 -8.68
C ALA A 92 2.32 -10.53 -8.67
N PRO A 93 2.34 -11.24 -7.53
CA PRO A 93 3.00 -12.52 -7.46
C PRO A 93 2.12 -13.61 -8.12
N ASN A 94 2.73 -14.48 -8.91
CA ASN A 94 2.03 -15.62 -9.50
C ASN A 94 2.01 -16.79 -8.51
N ILE A 95 1.15 -16.71 -7.50
CA ILE A 95 1.03 -17.72 -6.44
C ILE A 95 -0.30 -18.44 -6.59
N LEU A 96 -0.24 -19.77 -6.70
CA LEU A 96 -1.38 -20.66 -6.46
C LEU A 96 -1.58 -20.92 -4.96
N GLU A 97 -0.59 -20.57 -4.13
CA GLU A 97 -0.61 -20.79 -2.69
C GLU A 97 -1.42 -19.68 -2.00
N SER A 98 -2.14 -20.02 -0.91
CA SER A 98 -2.98 -19.07 -0.18
C SER A 98 -2.19 -17.84 0.23
N ILE A 99 -2.63 -16.67 -0.25
CA ILE A 99 -2.10 -15.33 0.06
C ILE A 99 -1.94 -15.13 1.57
N GLU A 100 -2.84 -15.73 2.34
CA GLU A 100 -2.80 -15.73 3.81
C GLU A 100 -1.45 -16.22 4.35
N ARG A 101 -0.83 -17.23 3.71
CA ARG A 101 0.48 -17.76 4.14
C ARG A 101 1.62 -16.80 3.81
N VAL A 102 1.47 -15.97 2.78
CA VAL A 102 2.43 -14.91 2.46
C VAL A 102 2.29 -13.74 3.42
N LEU A 103 1.05 -13.35 3.74
CA LEU A 103 0.76 -12.32 4.74
C LEU A 103 1.23 -12.73 6.14
N ARG A 104 0.93 -13.94 6.60
CA ARG A 104 1.42 -14.48 7.89
C ARG A 104 2.95 -14.55 7.97
N ALA A 105 3.62 -14.82 6.85
CA ALA A 105 5.08 -14.82 6.80
C ALA A 105 5.67 -13.40 6.92
N ALA A 106 4.92 -12.36 6.52
CA ALA A 106 5.29 -10.97 6.75
C ALA A 106 5.04 -10.55 8.21
N GLU A 107 4.01 -11.10 8.86
CA GLU A 107 3.75 -10.87 10.30
C GLU A 107 4.81 -11.52 11.20
N SER A 108 5.30 -12.72 10.86
CA SER A 108 6.27 -13.47 11.68
C SER A 108 7.70 -12.91 11.66
N GLN A 109 7.97 -11.82 10.95
CA GLN A 109 9.28 -11.16 10.90
C GLN A 109 9.39 -9.90 11.78
N ASN A 110 8.40 -9.68 12.67
CA ASN A 110 8.45 -8.68 13.73
C ASN A 110 8.72 -9.32 15.09
#